data_AF-A0A1Y3N4V3-F1
#
_entry.id   AF-A0A1Y3N4V3-F1
#
_cell.length_a   1.000
_cell.length_b   1.000
_cell.length_c   1.000
_cell.angle_alpha   90.00
_cell.angle_beta   90.00
_cell.angle_gamma   90.00
#
_symmetry.space_group_name_H-M   'P 1'
#
loop_
_entity.id
_entity.type
_entity.pdbx_description
1 polymer ?
#
loop_
_entity_poly.entity_id
_entity_poly.type
_entity_poly.pdbx_seq_one_letter_code
_entity_poly.pdbx_strand_id
1 'polypeptide(L)'
;MRILSLISVAVSCATAVSSLSAVKTPSELCEEAEALKICKDNDSDSLFDALLDKDIEIGDLTPEKFCRIHSEVCNMIEKYDQDLTMDYIYNLDKYLTCDESDAKCIHGKNISCGTVLKLCWGNYPNKACQKLGNVCKKLSDMDTIKEPVEETIKESVKEIPKEPVIKENL
;
A
#
# COMPACT_ATOMS: atom_id res chain seq x y z
N MET A 1 -16.85 -36.19 54.14
CA MET A 1 -16.14 -36.68 52.95
C MET A 1 -17.14 -36.89 51.82
N ARG A 2 -17.19 -35.98 50.84
CA ARG A 2 -17.23 -36.25 49.40
C ARG A 2 -17.33 -34.91 48.67
N ILE A 3 -16.26 -34.65 47.95
CA ILE A 3 -15.95 -33.49 47.14
C ILE A 3 -16.67 -33.68 45.81
N LEU A 4 -17.40 -32.68 45.32
CA LEU A 4 -17.76 -32.60 43.90
C LEU A 4 -17.46 -31.19 43.42
N SER A 5 -16.29 -31.08 42.79
CA SER A 5 -15.86 -30.00 41.91
C SER A 5 -16.89 -29.76 40.82
N LEU A 6 -17.24 -28.49 40.61
CA LEU A 6 -17.70 -28.00 39.31
C LEU A 6 -16.84 -26.80 38.95
N ILE A 7 -15.85 -27.09 38.11
CA ILE A 7 -15.00 -26.11 37.43
C ILE A 7 -15.90 -25.44 36.38
N SER A 8 -16.22 -24.16 36.58
CA SER A 8 -16.73 -23.33 35.48
C SER A 8 -15.57 -22.87 34.63
N VAL A 9 -15.65 -23.25 33.36
CA VAL A 9 -14.74 -22.93 32.26
C VAL A 9 -15.17 -21.63 31.58
N ALA A 10 -14.18 -20.94 31.00
CA ALA A 10 -14.27 -19.79 30.09
C ALA A 10 -14.56 -18.45 30.78
N VAL A 11 -13.86 -17.36 30.45
CA VAL A 11 -13.60 -16.84 29.11
C VAL A 11 -12.18 -16.30 29.02
N SER A 12 -11.35 -16.89 28.17
CA SER A 12 -10.11 -16.25 27.72
C SER A 12 -10.51 -15.19 26.69
N CYS A 13 -10.44 -13.92 27.08
CA CYS A 13 -10.55 -12.83 26.11
C CYS A 13 -9.30 -12.87 25.24
N ALA A 14 -9.43 -13.46 24.04
CA ALA A 14 -8.49 -13.26 22.97
C ALA A 14 -8.43 -11.75 22.67
N THR A 15 -7.39 -11.09 23.15
CA THR A 15 -7.01 -9.77 22.64
C THR A 15 -6.60 -9.99 21.19
N ALA A 16 -7.52 -9.70 20.27
CA ALA A 16 -7.18 -9.47 18.89
C ALA A 16 -6.22 -8.28 18.89
N VAL A 17 -4.92 -8.58 18.79
CA VAL A 17 -3.90 -7.60 18.47
C VAL A 17 -4.21 -7.21 17.03
N SER A 18 -4.99 -6.16 16.85
CA SER A 18 -5.07 -5.50 15.55
C SER A 18 -3.66 -5.04 15.25
N SER A 19 -2.97 -5.79 14.38
CA SER A 19 -1.74 -5.35 13.76
C SER A 19 -2.07 -4.13 12.93
N LEU A 20 -2.03 -2.96 13.57
CA LEU A 20 -1.90 -1.68 12.90
C LEU A 20 -0.53 -1.76 12.21
N SER A 21 -0.52 -2.23 10.96
CA SER A 21 0.66 -2.08 10.10
C SER A 21 0.97 -0.59 10.09
N ALA A 22 2.06 -0.21 10.74
CA ALA A 22 2.52 1.17 10.80
C ALA A 22 2.74 1.62 9.34
N VAL A 23 1.84 2.46 8.85
CA VAL A 23 1.98 3.09 7.54
C VAL A 23 3.23 3.96 7.62
N LYS A 24 4.29 3.52 6.92
CA LYS A 24 5.54 4.28 6.83
C LYS A 24 5.25 5.62 6.17
N THR A 25 5.78 6.67 6.75
CA THR A 25 5.72 8.02 6.19
C THR A 25 6.52 8.09 4.89
N PRO A 26 6.22 9.05 3.99
CA PRO A 26 7.03 9.28 2.80
C PRO A 26 8.52 9.52 3.10
N SER A 27 8.82 10.14 4.26
CA SER A 27 10.20 10.32 4.75
C SER A 27 10.86 8.98 5.08
N GLU A 28 10.18 8.11 5.84
CA GLU A 28 10.69 6.76 6.17
C GLU A 28 10.85 5.88 4.91
N LEU A 29 9.99 6.04 3.90
CA LEU A 29 10.14 5.37 2.61
C LEU A 29 11.41 5.82 1.87
N CYS A 30 11.79 7.09 1.98
CA CYS A 30 13.03 7.62 1.40
C CYS A 30 14.28 7.16 2.15
N GLU A 31 14.24 7.10 3.48
CA GLU A 31 15.37 6.61 4.29
C GLU A 31 15.65 5.12 4.07
N GLU A 32 14.60 4.34 3.83
CA GLU A 32 14.72 2.91 3.58
C GLU A 32 14.96 2.54 2.11
N ALA A 33 14.72 3.48 1.19
CA ALA A 33 14.83 3.27 -0.26
C ALA A 33 16.20 2.68 -0.62
N GLU A 34 16.17 1.47 -1.17
CA GLU A 34 17.36 0.74 -1.59
C GLU A 34 18.16 1.53 -2.64
N ALA A 35 17.47 2.23 -3.54
CA ALA A 35 18.06 3.16 -4.49
C ALA A 35 18.91 4.25 -3.81
N LEU A 36 18.42 4.87 -2.74
CA LEU A 36 19.15 5.94 -2.04
C LEU A 36 20.41 5.42 -1.33
N LYS A 37 20.38 4.18 -0.83
CA LYS A 37 21.55 3.51 -0.25
C LYS A 37 22.61 3.24 -1.31
N ILE A 38 22.21 2.66 -2.44
CA ILE A 38 23.10 2.42 -3.59
C ILE A 38 23.76 3.72 -4.04
N CYS A 39 22.98 4.80 -4.15
CA CYS A 39 23.45 6.14 -4.51
C CYS A 39 24.43 6.77 -3.52
N LYS A 40 24.43 6.36 -2.25
CA LYS A 40 25.34 6.87 -1.21
C LYS A 40 26.58 6.00 -1.04
N ASP A 41 26.44 4.69 -1.25
CA ASP A 41 27.45 3.69 -0.87
C ASP A 41 28.38 3.30 -2.03
N ASN A 42 28.06 3.69 -3.28
CA ASN A 42 28.85 3.35 -4.47
C ASN A 42 29.51 4.58 -5.09
N ASP A 43 30.70 4.38 -5.65
CA ASP A 43 31.38 5.36 -6.49
C ASP A 43 30.73 5.43 -7.88
N SER A 44 30.94 6.55 -8.60
CA SER A 44 30.34 6.79 -9.93
C SER A 44 30.54 5.64 -10.91
N ASP A 45 31.72 5.01 -10.87
CA ASP A 45 32.12 3.98 -11.82
C ASP A 45 31.40 2.64 -11.59
N SER A 46 30.97 2.33 -10.36
CA SER A 46 30.25 1.10 -10.01
C SER A 46 28.74 1.31 -9.85
N LEU A 47 28.28 2.55 -9.98
CA LEU A 47 26.91 2.94 -9.68
C LEU A 47 25.89 2.32 -10.66
N PHE A 48 26.25 2.22 -11.94
CA PHE A 48 25.40 1.59 -12.95
C PHE A 48 25.16 0.11 -12.62
N ASP A 49 26.24 -0.63 -12.37
CA ASP A 49 26.18 -2.07 -12.08
C ASP A 49 25.42 -2.33 -10.77
N ALA A 50 25.66 -1.52 -9.74
CA ALA A 50 24.97 -1.64 -8.46
C ALA A 50 23.45 -1.39 -8.56
N LEU A 51 23.01 -0.48 -9.43
CA LEU A 51 21.59 -0.24 -9.69
C LEU A 51 20.97 -1.38 -10.50
N LEU A 52 21.70 -1.91 -11.49
CA LEU A 52 21.26 -3.01 -12.32
C LEU A 52 21.13 -4.32 -11.54
N ASP A 53 22.10 -4.63 -10.68
CA ASP A 53 22.10 -5.82 -9.79
C ASP A 53 20.90 -5.85 -8.85
N LYS A 54 20.29 -4.68 -8.62
CA LYS A 54 19.12 -4.48 -7.75
C LYS A 54 17.82 -4.30 -8.52
N ASP A 55 17.86 -4.51 -9.84
CA ASP A 55 16.71 -4.39 -10.73
C ASP A 55 16.03 -3.01 -10.64
N ILE A 56 16.83 -1.96 -10.44
CA ILE A 56 16.34 -0.59 -10.34
C ILE A 56 16.34 0.06 -11.73
N GLU A 57 15.15 0.27 -12.28
CA GLU A 57 14.97 0.95 -13.55
C GLU A 57 15.24 2.47 -13.41
N ILE A 58 16.27 2.95 -14.11
CA ILE A 58 16.62 4.38 -14.15
C ILE A 58 16.19 5.11 -15.43
N GLY A 59 15.58 4.38 -16.37
CA GLY A 59 15.15 4.90 -17.68
C GLY A 59 16.32 5.46 -18.50
N ASP A 60 16.09 6.58 -19.19
CA ASP A 60 17.08 7.25 -20.04
C ASP A 60 18.07 8.15 -19.24
N LEU A 61 18.12 8.01 -17.92
CA LEU A 61 19.01 8.80 -17.06
C LEU A 61 20.37 8.10 -16.93
N THR A 62 21.43 8.90 -16.76
CA THR A 62 22.68 8.36 -16.23
C THR A 62 22.50 8.04 -14.74
N PRO A 63 23.23 7.06 -14.19
CA PRO A 63 23.20 6.73 -12.76
C PRO A 63 23.37 7.95 -11.85
N GLU A 64 24.29 8.84 -12.17
CA GLU A 64 24.56 10.04 -11.37
C GLU A 64 23.36 11.00 -11.41
N LYS A 65 22.72 11.15 -12.58
CA LYS A 65 21.55 12.00 -12.73
C LYS A 65 20.34 11.41 -12.00
N PHE A 66 20.16 10.11 -12.07
CA PHE A 66 19.15 9.39 -11.29
C PHE A 66 19.37 9.62 -9.79
N CYS A 67 20.58 9.34 -9.28
CA CYS A 67 20.90 9.48 -7.87
C CYS A 67 20.76 10.92 -7.36
N ARG A 68 21.13 11.91 -8.17
CA ARG A 68 20.92 13.32 -7.83
C ARG A 68 19.43 13.64 -7.70
N ILE A 69 18.63 13.29 -8.70
CA ILE A 69 17.18 13.55 -8.68
C ILE A 69 16.52 12.83 -7.51
N HIS A 70 16.86 11.55 -7.30
CA HIS A 70 16.32 10.75 -6.21
C HIS A 70 16.64 11.36 -4.84
N SER A 71 17.89 11.81 -4.65
CA SER A 71 18.31 12.50 -3.44
C SER A 71 17.63 13.85 -3.24
N GLU A 72 17.47 14.65 -4.30
CA GLU A 72 16.76 15.94 -4.25
C GLU A 72 15.30 15.75 -3.86
N VAL A 73 14.62 14.77 -4.45
CA VAL A 73 13.22 14.45 -4.14
C VAL A 73 13.09 13.97 -2.69
N CYS A 74 13.95 13.08 -2.22
CA CYS A 74 13.90 12.63 -0.84
C CYS A 74 14.18 13.74 0.18
N ASN A 75 15.13 14.62 -0.12
CA ASN A 75 15.41 15.80 0.70
C ASN A 75 14.23 16.79 0.72
N MET A 76 13.54 16.95 -0.41
CA MET A 76 12.30 17.73 -0.46
C MET A 76 11.21 17.11 0.42
N ILE A 77 11.05 15.78 0.39
CA ILE A 77 10.06 15.06 1.20
C ILE A 77 10.38 15.18 2.70
N GLU A 78 11.64 14.97 3.10
CA GLU A 78 12.08 15.13 4.49
C GLU A 78 11.81 16.53 5.03
N LYS A 79 12.00 17.56 4.20
CA LYS A 79 11.79 18.96 4.56
C LYS A 79 10.38 19.47 4.31
N TYR A 80 9.49 18.62 3.81
CA TYR A 80 8.14 19.02 3.45
C TYR A 80 7.28 19.22 4.70
N ASP A 81 7.30 20.44 5.22
CA ASP A 81 6.40 20.90 6.28
C ASP A 81 5.28 21.74 5.65
N GLN A 82 4.26 21.06 5.12
CA GLN A 82 3.11 21.77 4.56
C GLN A 82 2.14 22.16 5.66
N ASP A 83 1.95 23.48 5.81
CA ASP A 83 0.89 24.04 6.63
C ASP A 83 -0.46 23.46 6.23
N LEU A 84 -1.20 22.95 7.22
CA LEU A 84 -2.55 22.48 7.02
C LEU A 84 -3.44 23.65 6.62
N THR A 85 -3.91 23.66 5.38
CA THR A 85 -4.86 24.69 4.92
C THR A 85 -6.30 24.26 5.19
N MET A 86 -7.20 25.25 5.29
CA MET A 86 -8.65 25.02 5.44
C MET A 86 -9.20 24.09 4.36
N ASP A 87 -8.66 24.12 3.15
CA ASP A 87 -9.07 23.24 2.06
C ASP A 87 -8.85 21.75 2.42
N TYR A 88 -7.75 21.41 3.09
CA TYR A 88 -7.52 20.02 3.54
C TYR A 88 -8.53 19.53 4.57
N ILE A 89 -9.15 20.44 5.33
CA ILE A 89 -10.09 20.11 6.40
C ILE A 89 -11.55 20.12 5.92
N TYR A 90 -11.91 21.07 5.08
CA TYR A 90 -13.31 21.34 4.74
C TYR A 90 -13.71 20.87 3.35
N ASN A 91 -12.77 20.77 2.40
CA ASN A 91 -13.03 20.24 1.06
C ASN A 91 -12.85 18.72 1.05
N LEU A 92 -13.84 18.03 1.59
CA LEU A 92 -13.80 16.56 1.78
C LEU A 92 -13.86 15.79 0.46
N ASP A 93 -14.54 16.35 -0.55
CA ASP A 93 -14.74 15.70 -1.84
C ASP A 93 -13.42 15.46 -2.57
N LYS A 94 -12.40 16.31 -2.31
CA LYS A 94 -11.08 16.16 -2.92
C LYS A 94 -10.41 14.81 -2.62
N TYR A 95 -10.81 14.14 -1.53
CA TYR A 95 -10.28 12.83 -1.15
C TYR A 95 -11.00 11.68 -1.86
N LEU A 96 -12.22 11.91 -2.36
CA LEU A 96 -13.10 10.89 -2.95
C LEU A 96 -13.19 11.03 -4.49
N THR A 97 -12.14 11.55 -5.13
CA THR A 97 -12.07 11.81 -6.58
C THR A 97 -11.44 10.68 -7.39
N CYS A 98 -10.93 9.63 -6.73
CA CYS A 98 -10.33 8.50 -7.41
C CYS A 98 -11.39 7.62 -8.07
N ASP A 99 -11.03 7.01 -9.20
CA ASP A 99 -11.76 5.84 -9.71
C ASP A 99 -11.62 4.67 -8.73
N GLU A 100 -12.68 3.90 -8.50
CA GLU A 100 -12.67 2.76 -7.56
C GLU A 100 -11.65 1.68 -7.97
N SER A 101 -11.33 1.58 -9.25
CA SER A 101 -10.31 0.66 -9.77
C SER A 101 -8.87 1.18 -9.61
N ASP A 102 -8.67 2.49 -9.40
CA ASP A 102 -7.33 3.09 -9.27
C ASP A 102 -6.76 2.88 -7.87
N ALA A 103 -6.06 1.75 -7.70
CA ALA A 103 -5.44 1.35 -6.44
C ALA A 103 -4.48 2.40 -5.91
N LYS A 104 -3.67 2.96 -6.81
CA LYS A 104 -2.59 3.88 -6.46
C LYS A 104 -3.18 5.21 -5.99
N CYS A 105 -4.22 5.69 -6.67
CA CYS A 105 -4.93 6.89 -6.26
C CYS A 105 -5.59 6.70 -4.89
N ILE A 106 -6.35 5.62 -4.69
CA ILE A 106 -7.04 5.33 -3.42
C ILE A 106 -6.04 5.27 -2.27
N HIS A 107 -4.96 4.52 -2.45
CA HIS A 107 -3.90 4.39 -1.45
C HIS A 107 -3.27 5.73 -1.11
N GLY A 108 -2.89 6.52 -2.13
CA GLY A 108 -2.30 7.85 -1.93
C GLY A 108 -3.25 8.82 -1.21
N LYS A 109 -4.54 8.81 -1.53
CA LYS A 109 -5.56 9.61 -0.84
C LYS A 109 -5.78 9.13 0.60
N ASN A 110 -5.74 7.81 0.85
CA ASN A 110 -5.87 7.23 2.18
C ASN A 110 -4.74 7.72 3.10
N ILE A 111 -3.49 7.63 2.65
CA ILE A 111 -2.32 8.14 3.38
C ILE A 111 -2.46 9.64 3.64
N SER A 112 -2.74 10.43 2.59
CA SER A 112 -2.87 11.88 2.70
C SER A 112 -3.97 12.27 3.71
N CYS A 113 -5.13 11.63 3.63
CA CYS A 113 -6.25 11.87 4.54
C CYS A 113 -5.85 11.55 5.98
N GLY A 114 -5.20 10.41 6.22
CA GLY A 114 -4.71 10.01 7.54
C GLY A 114 -3.72 11.01 8.15
N THR A 115 -2.79 11.52 7.34
CA THR A 115 -1.82 12.55 7.79
C THR A 115 -2.53 13.84 8.16
N VAL A 116 -3.43 14.33 7.30
CA VAL A 116 -4.19 15.56 7.58
C VAL A 116 -5.08 15.39 8.81
N LEU A 117 -5.69 14.22 8.99
CA LEU A 117 -6.52 13.93 10.15
C LEU A 117 -5.72 13.99 11.46
N LYS A 118 -4.50 13.45 11.48
CA LYS A 118 -3.60 13.55 12.65
C LYS A 118 -3.33 15.01 13.02
N LEU A 119 -3.07 15.85 12.02
CA LEU A 119 -2.81 17.28 12.20
C LEU A 119 -4.08 18.10 12.51
N CYS A 120 -5.26 17.59 12.13
CA CYS A 120 -6.53 18.26 12.38
C CYS A 120 -6.82 18.37 13.89
N TRP A 121 -6.60 17.27 14.63
CA TRP A 121 -6.88 17.21 16.05
C TRP A 121 -6.02 18.20 16.84
N GLY A 122 -6.68 19.07 17.63
CA GLY A 122 -6.01 20.12 18.41
C GLY A 122 -5.82 21.44 17.66
N ASN A 123 -5.89 21.45 16.32
CA ASN A 123 -5.76 22.67 15.51
C ASN A 123 -7.10 23.16 14.93
N TYR A 124 -8.09 22.27 14.79
CA TYR A 124 -9.38 22.57 14.16
C TYR A 124 -10.57 22.09 15.00
N PRO A 125 -11.80 22.60 14.74
CA PRO A 125 -12.98 22.17 15.49
C PRO A 125 -13.21 20.65 15.38
N ASN A 126 -13.46 20.00 16.52
CA ASN A 126 -13.65 18.54 16.59
C ASN A 126 -14.65 18.00 15.55
N LYS A 127 -15.74 18.73 15.30
CA LYS A 127 -16.76 18.34 14.32
C LYS A 127 -16.21 18.29 12.89
N ALA A 128 -15.28 19.16 12.53
CA ALA A 128 -14.62 19.13 11.22
C ALA A 128 -13.69 17.92 11.12
N CYS A 129 -12.86 17.68 12.13
CA CYS A 129 -11.96 16.52 12.17
C CYS A 129 -12.72 15.19 12.19
N GLN A 130 -13.88 15.11 12.85
CA GLN A 130 -14.76 13.94 12.79
C GLN A 130 -15.27 13.68 11.37
N LYS A 131 -15.68 14.72 10.64
CA LYS A 131 -16.11 14.57 9.24
C LYS A 131 -14.98 14.08 8.35
N LEU A 132 -13.78 14.66 8.51
CA LEU A 132 -12.59 14.21 7.80
C LEU A 132 -12.26 12.75 8.16
N GLY A 133 -12.33 12.38 9.44
CA GLY A 133 -12.08 11.02 9.89
C GLY A 133 -13.03 9.99 9.27
N ASN A 134 -14.31 10.35 9.08
CA ASN A 134 -15.26 9.50 8.37
C ASN A 134 -14.89 9.31 6.89
N VAL A 135 -14.31 10.32 6.24
CA VAL A 135 -13.83 10.23 4.86
C VAL A 135 -12.60 9.34 4.78
N CYS A 136 -11.63 9.52 5.69
CA CYS A 136 -10.43 8.66 5.72
C CYS A 136 -10.80 7.20 5.98
N LYS A 137 -11.79 6.93 6.84
CA LYS A 137 -12.29 5.58 7.07
C LYS A 137 -12.84 4.93 5.80
N LYS A 138 -13.66 5.66 5.03
CA LYS A 138 -14.18 5.16 3.74
C LYS A 138 -13.06 4.81 2.77
N LEU A 139 -12.01 5.64 2.70
CA LEU A 139 -10.84 5.35 1.86
C LEU A 139 -10.08 4.11 2.32
N SER A 140 -9.90 3.93 3.62
CA SER A 140 -9.28 2.72 4.18
C SER A 140 -10.08 1.45 3.85
N ASP A 141 -11.41 1.55 3.85
CA ASP A 141 -12.29 0.44 3.46
C ASP A 141 -12.17 0.12 1.96
N MET A 142 -11.90 1.12 1.11
CA MET A 142 -11.64 0.92 -0.34
C MET A 142 -10.24 0.37 -0.62
N ASP A 143 -9.24 0.80 0.15
CA ASP A 143 -7.83 0.41 0.01
C ASP A 143 -7.59 -1.08 0.35
N THR A 144 -8.48 -1.67 1.15
CA THR A 144 -8.40 -3.08 1.57
C THR A 144 -9.06 -4.06 0.60
N ILE A 145 -9.80 -3.58 -0.42
CA ILE A 145 -10.52 -4.43 -1.39
C ILE A 145 -9.67 -4.61 -2.65
N LYS A 146 -8.50 -5.27 -2.55
CA LYS A 146 -7.69 -5.67 -3.73
C LYS A 146 -6.97 -7.02 -3.59
N GLU A 147 -7.59 -8.01 -2.94
CA GLU A 147 -7.30 -9.39 -3.35
C GLU A 147 -8.32 -9.78 -4.43
N PRO A 148 -7.90 -10.05 -5.68
CA PRO A 148 -8.76 -10.74 -6.61
C PRO A 148 -9.02 -12.13 -6.03
N VAL A 149 -10.27 -12.40 -5.66
CA VAL A 149 -10.74 -13.78 -5.50
C VAL A 149 -10.58 -14.41 -6.88
N GLU A 150 -9.54 -15.24 -7.04
CA GLU A 150 -9.35 -16.10 -8.19
C GLU A 150 -10.56 -17.05 -8.27
N GLU A 151 -11.58 -16.64 -9.02
CA GLU A 151 -12.74 -17.47 -9.27
C GLU A 151 -12.28 -18.61 -10.17
N THR A 152 -12.06 -19.78 -9.55
CA THR A 152 -11.66 -21.02 -10.22
C THR A 152 -12.76 -21.45 -11.19
N ILE A 153 -12.66 -21.05 -12.46
CA ILE A 153 -13.48 -21.62 -13.52
C ILE A 153 -12.95 -23.05 -13.76
N LYS A 154 -13.60 -24.03 -13.14
CA LYS A 154 -13.47 -25.45 -13.47
C LYS A 154 -14.11 -25.68 -14.84
N GLU A 155 -13.34 -25.45 -15.91
CA GLU A 155 -13.76 -25.86 -17.24
C GLU A 155 -13.64 -27.38 -17.34
N SER A 156 -14.80 -28.02 -17.36
CA SER A 156 -14.97 -29.46 -17.51
C SER A 156 -14.61 -29.84 -18.95
N VAL A 157 -13.39 -30.35 -19.17
CA VAL A 157 -13.01 -30.95 -20.46
C VAL A 157 -13.87 -32.19 -20.68
N LYS A 158 -14.84 -32.07 -21.57
CA LYS A 158 -15.70 -33.16 -22.03
C LYS A 158 -14.88 -34.06 -22.95
N GLU A 159 -14.75 -35.32 -22.57
CA GLU A 159 -14.08 -36.38 -23.33
C GLU A 159 -14.58 -36.43 -24.78
N ILE A 160 -13.64 -36.47 -25.73
CA ILE A 160 -13.91 -36.81 -27.13
C ILE A 160 -13.79 -38.34 -27.26
N PRO A 161 -14.83 -39.06 -27.74
CA PRO A 161 -14.75 -40.50 -27.97
C PRO A 161 -13.79 -40.84 -29.10
N LYS A 162 -13.06 -41.94 -28.91
CA LYS A 162 -12.15 -42.55 -29.89
C LYS A 162 -12.88 -43.29 -31.01
N GLU A 163 -12.16 -43.35 -32.15
CA GLU A 163 -12.16 -44.38 -33.22
C GLU A 163 -13.25 -44.35 -34.31
N PRO A 164 -13.00 -44.96 -35.52
CA PRO A 164 -11.86 -45.80 -35.91
C PRO A 164 -11.14 -45.43 -37.23
N VAL A 165 -9.96 -46.03 -37.36
CA VAL A 165 -9.16 -46.20 -38.57
C VAL A 165 -9.94 -46.95 -39.65
N ILE A 166 -9.94 -46.45 -40.90
CA ILE A 166 -10.21 -47.27 -42.10
C ILE A 166 -9.10 -47.02 -43.11
N LYS A 167 -8.46 -48.13 -43.51
CA LYS A 167 -7.47 -48.28 -44.58
C LYS A 167 -8.16 -48.32 -45.94
N GLU A 168 -7.49 -47.89 -47.01
CA GLU A 168 -7.45 -48.48 -48.39
C GLU A 168 -6.97 -47.41 -49.38
N ASN A 169 -5.76 -47.55 -49.92
CA ASN A 169 -5.45 -48.12 -51.25
C ASN A 169 -5.95 -47.26 -52.42
N LEU A 170 -5.05 -46.45 -53.00
CA LEU A 170 -4.66 -46.53 -54.41
C LEU A 170 -3.32 -45.79 -54.64
#